data_AF-A0A5E4IV43-F1
#
_entry.id   AF-A0A5E4IV43-F1
#
_cell.length_a   1.000
_cell.length_b   1.000
_cell.length_c   1.000
_cell.angle_alpha   90.00
_cell.angle_beta   90.00
_cell.angle_gamma   90.00
#
_symmetry.space_group_name_H-M   'P 1'
#
loop_
_entity.id
_entity.type
_entity.pdbx_description
1 polymer ?
#
loop_
_entity_poly.entity_id
_entity_poly.type
_entity_poly.pdbx_seq_one_letter_code
_entity_poly.pdbx_strand_id
1 'polypeptide(L)'
;MELSGSAVSIVLTQGSINMWFGRKIEKSLIARILLIISKVDSTTEHEKEVLCRFEEISEFESNGYILSSYARKKENYRAIFVVPFSNSRALERFIESVSQDTER
;
A
#
# COMPACT_ATOMS: atom_id res chain seq x y z
N MET A 1 13.26 12.28 10.99
CA MET A 1 14.30 11.25 11.23
C MET A 1 14.43 10.43 9.95
N GLU A 2 15.64 10.10 9.55
CA GLU A 2 15.90 9.29 8.35
C GLU A 2 16.72 8.06 8.73
N LEU A 3 16.32 6.89 8.22
CA LEU A 3 17.05 5.64 8.30
C LEU A 3 17.16 5.06 6.90
N SER A 4 18.38 5.02 6.36
CA SER A 4 18.63 4.60 4.99
C SER A 4 19.59 3.40 4.96
N GLY A 5 19.20 2.35 4.23
CA GLY A 5 20.02 1.19 3.91
C GLY A 5 20.01 0.90 2.41
N SER A 6 20.76 -0.11 1.98
CA SER A 6 20.86 -0.48 0.56
C SER A 6 19.56 -1.00 -0.06
N ALA A 7 18.67 -1.58 0.77
CA ALA A 7 17.42 -2.20 0.34
C ALA A 7 16.15 -1.42 0.73
N VAL A 8 16.21 -0.61 1.79
CA VAL A 8 15.06 0.17 2.28
C VAL A 8 15.55 1.51 2.81
N SER A 9 14.83 2.58 2.49
CA SER A 9 14.97 3.88 3.15
C SER A 9 13.65 4.29 3.77
N ILE A 10 13.69 4.80 5.00
CA ILE A 10 12.53 5.25 5.77
C ILE A 10 12.78 6.70 6.22
N VAL A 11 11.87 7.58 5.84
CA VAL A 11 11.87 8.98 6.23
C VAL A 11 10.60 9.26 7.04
N LEU A 12 10.79 9.62 8.31
CA LEU A 12 9.72 10.01 9.22
C LEU A 12 9.57 11.53 9.22
N THR A 13 8.37 12.00 8.90
CA THR A 13 7.95 13.40 9.05
C THR A 13 6.79 13.49 10.04
N GLN A 14 6.39 14.71 10.41
CA GLN A 14 5.23 14.90 11.25
C GLN A 14 3.98 14.40 10.51
N GLY A 15 3.37 13.33 11.03
CA GLY A 15 2.12 12.77 10.50
C GLY A 15 2.29 11.83 9.29
N SER A 16 3.51 11.49 8.86
CA SER A 16 3.68 10.50 7.77
C SER A 16 4.97 9.70 7.87
N ILE A 17 4.91 8.46 7.37
CA ILE A 17 6.05 7.56 7.17
C ILE A 17 6.23 7.41 5.66
N ASN A 18 7.35 7.89 5.14
CA ASN A 18 7.70 7.73 3.73
C ASN A 18 8.71 6.59 3.62
N MET A 19 8.43 5.63 2.76
CA MET A 19 9.25 4.44 2.58
C MET A 19 9.63 4.28 1.12
N TRP A 20 10.90 4.00 0.89
CA TRP A 20 11.39 3.53 -0.40
C TRP A 20 11.90 2.12 -0.26
N PHE A 21 11.43 1.24 -1.15
CA PHE A 21 11.90 -0.13 -1.25
C PHE A 21 12.77 -0.26 -2.50
N GLY A 22 13.96 -0.83 -2.34
CA GLY A 22 14.84 -1.18 -3.43
C GLY A 22 14.26 -2.31 -4.28
N ARG A 23 14.75 -2.43 -5.52
CA ARG A 23 14.36 -3.52 -6.42
C ARG A 23 14.73 -4.87 -5.84
N LYS A 24 13.91 -5.90 -6.11
CA LYS A 24 14.13 -7.30 -5.68
C LYS A 24 14.28 -7.47 -4.16
N ILE A 25 13.68 -6.58 -3.38
CA ILE A 25 13.57 -6.79 -1.94
C ILE A 25 12.74 -8.03 -1.65
N GLU A 26 13.08 -8.75 -0.58
CA GLU A 26 12.33 -9.93 -0.18
C GLU A 26 10.91 -9.54 0.28
N LYS A 27 9.88 -10.23 -0.26
CA LYS A 27 8.48 -10.09 0.17
C LYS A 27 8.32 -10.23 1.69
N SER A 28 9.12 -11.09 2.33
CA SER A 28 9.14 -11.30 3.78
C SER A 28 9.50 -10.02 4.55
N LEU A 29 10.43 -9.21 4.03
CA LEU A 29 10.87 -7.96 4.63
C LEU A 29 9.80 -6.87 4.48
N ILE A 30 9.20 -6.73 3.30
CA ILE A 30 8.06 -5.82 3.08
C ILE A 30 6.93 -6.16 4.05
N ALA A 31 6.52 -7.43 4.09
CA ALA A 31 5.47 -7.92 4.97
C ALA A 31 5.76 -7.60 6.43
N ARG A 32 6.99 -7.89 6.89
CA ARG A 32 7.40 -7.66 8.27
C ARG A 32 7.32 -6.18 8.65
N ILE A 33 7.76 -5.27 7.77
CA ILE A 33 7.72 -3.84 8.07
C ILE A 33 6.27 -3.34 8.18
N LEU A 34 5.43 -3.66 7.20
CA LEU A 34 4.03 -3.21 7.18
C LEU A 34 3.22 -3.80 8.36
N LEU A 35 3.48 -5.06 8.73
CA LEU A 35 2.87 -5.68 9.91
C LEU A 35 3.35 -5.05 11.23
N ILE A 36 4.62 -4.64 11.32
CA ILE A 36 5.12 -3.93 12.50
C ILE A 36 4.41 -2.58 12.65
N ILE A 37 4.25 -1.82 11.56
CA ILE A 37 3.53 -0.54 11.58
C ILE A 37 2.10 -0.75 12.06
N SER A 38 1.38 -1.72 11.48
CA SER A 38 0.01 -2.07 11.89
C SER A 38 -0.09 -2.45 13.39
N LYS A 39 0.91 -3.13 13.94
CA LYS A 39 0.94 -3.49 15.36
C LYS A 39 1.24 -2.32 16.29
N VAL A 40 2.07 -1.38 15.85
CA VAL A 40 2.41 -0.17 16.61
C VAL A 40 1.23 0.81 16.60
N ASP A 41 0.62 0.99 15.43
CA ASP A 41 -0.54 1.84 15.24
C ASP A 41 -1.49 1.23 14.19
N SER A 42 -2.54 0.57 14.68
CA SER A 42 -3.56 -0.04 13.83
C SER A 42 -4.44 0.98 13.10
N THR A 43 -4.40 2.25 13.52
CA THR A 43 -5.13 3.33 12.84
C THR A 43 -4.38 3.88 11.63
N THR A 44 -3.17 3.38 11.34
CA THR A 44 -2.42 3.72 10.15
C THR A 44 -3.21 3.40 8.88
N GLU A 45 -3.17 4.31 7.92
CA GLU A 45 -3.80 4.18 6.62
C GLU A 45 -2.80 4.54 5.52
N HIS A 46 -2.99 3.95 4.34
CA HIS A 46 -2.21 4.29 3.15
C HIS A 46 -3.12 4.58 1.96
N GLU A 47 -2.94 5.73 1.32
CA GLU A 47 -3.63 6.05 0.08
C GLU A 47 -2.93 5.36 -1.10
N LYS A 48 -3.67 4.52 -1.83
CA LYS A 48 -3.20 3.80 -3.01
C LYS A 48 -3.98 4.23 -4.24
N GLU A 49 -3.26 4.74 -5.23
CA GLU A 49 -3.78 4.97 -6.57
C GLU A 49 -3.66 3.70 -7.43
N VAL A 50 -4.72 3.36 -8.14
CA VAL A 50 -4.78 2.22 -9.07
C VAL A 50 -5.46 2.64 -10.37
N LEU A 51 -4.88 2.23 -11.51
CA LEU A 51 -5.55 2.29 -12.81
C LEU A 51 -6.18 0.91 -13.09
N CYS A 52 -7.51 0.84 -13.07
CA CYS A 52 -8.25 -0.42 -13.19
C CYS A 52 -9.55 -0.24 -13.99
N ARG A 53 -10.18 -1.34 -14.38
CA ARG A 53 -11.54 -1.34 -14.95
C ARG A 53 -12.57 -1.05 -13.85
N PHE A 54 -13.77 -0.67 -14.24
CA PHE A 54 -14.83 -0.33 -13.27
C PHE A 54 -15.18 -1.50 -12.36
N GLU A 55 -15.22 -2.72 -12.90
CA GLU A 55 -15.61 -3.92 -12.17
C GLU A 55 -14.57 -4.29 -11.10
N GLU A 56 -13.30 -3.99 -11.35
CA GLU A 56 -12.18 -4.27 -10.45
C GLU A 56 -12.22 -3.39 -9.19
N ILE A 57 -12.91 -2.24 -9.21
CA ILE A 57 -13.11 -1.40 -8.03
C ILE A 57 -13.81 -2.19 -6.91
N SER A 58 -14.87 -2.93 -7.26
CA SER A 58 -15.60 -3.76 -6.30
C SER A 58 -14.75 -4.91 -5.73
N GLU A 59 -13.77 -5.40 -6.49
CA GLU A 59 -12.83 -6.40 -6.03
C GLU A 59 -11.91 -5.84 -4.95
N PHE A 60 -11.39 -4.62 -5.12
CA PHE A 60 -10.61 -3.93 -4.09
C PHE A 60 -11.43 -3.74 -2.80
N GLU A 61 -12.66 -3.25 -2.93
CA GLU A 61 -13.55 -3.06 -1.78
C GLU A 61 -13.84 -4.38 -1.05
N SER A 62 -14.07 -5.47 -1.79
CA SER A 62 -14.27 -6.81 -1.20
C SER A 62 -13.04 -7.34 -0.44
N ASN A 63 -11.85 -6.82 -0.76
CA ASN A 63 -10.61 -7.12 -0.07
C ASN A 63 -10.33 -6.18 1.11
N GLY A 64 -11.27 -5.28 1.44
CA GLY A 64 -11.19 -4.38 2.59
C GLY A 64 -10.56 -3.03 2.31
N TYR A 65 -10.30 -2.69 1.04
CA TYR A 65 -9.88 -1.35 0.66
C TYR A 65 -11.10 -0.43 0.70
N ILE A 66 -10.91 0.83 1.02
CA ILE A 66 -12.00 1.81 1.07
C ILE A 66 -11.85 2.73 -0.13
N LEU A 67 -12.82 2.74 -1.04
CA LEU A 67 -12.80 3.64 -2.18
C LEU A 67 -12.98 5.09 -1.70
N SER A 68 -11.97 5.93 -1.93
CA SER A 68 -12.02 7.37 -1.60
C SER A 68 -12.56 8.18 -2.77
N SER A 69 -12.04 7.93 -3.98
CA SER A 69 -12.52 8.58 -5.20
C SER A 69 -12.15 7.79 -6.44
N TYR A 70 -12.82 8.05 -7.56
CA TYR A 70 -12.41 7.52 -8.86
C TYR A 70 -12.81 8.46 -9.99
N ALA A 71 -12.03 8.45 -11.07
CA ALA A 71 -12.30 9.23 -12.27
C ALA A 71 -12.03 8.40 -13.52
N ARG A 72 -12.89 8.52 -14.54
CA ARG A 72 -12.70 7.83 -15.81
C ARG A 72 -11.45 8.37 -16.53
N LYS A 73 -10.60 7.46 -17.00
CA LYS A 73 -9.38 7.75 -17.77
C LYS A 73 -9.32 6.79 -18.97
N LYS A 74 -9.84 7.25 -20.11
CA LYS A 74 -10.06 6.44 -21.33
C LYS A 74 -11.01 5.26 -21.05
N GLU A 75 -10.54 4.03 -21.28
CA GLU A 75 -11.27 2.78 -21.03
C GLU A 75 -11.16 2.27 -19.59
N ASN A 76 -10.33 2.92 -18.76
CA ASN A 76 -10.11 2.55 -17.36
C ASN A 76 -10.55 3.68 -16.43
N TYR A 77 -10.39 3.44 -15.13
CA TYR A 77 -10.62 4.37 -14.05
C TYR A 77 -9.35 4.54 -13.23
N ARG A 78 -9.02 5.79 -12.94
CA ARG A 78 -8.04 6.14 -11.90
C ARG A 78 -8.81 6.13 -10.59
N ALA A 79 -8.66 5.08 -9.79
CA ALA A 79 -9.29 4.92 -8.49
C ALA A 79 -8.25 5.18 -7.38
N ILE A 80 -8.68 5.90 -6.35
CA ILE A 80 -7.91 6.18 -5.15
C ILE A 80 -8.58 5.42 -4.01
N PHE A 81 -7.84 4.52 -3.40
CA PHE A 81 -8.28 3.71 -2.27
C PHE A 81 -7.51 4.10 -1.01
N VAL A 82 -8.15 3.97 0.14
CA VAL A 82 -7.50 3.93 1.43
C VAL A 82 -7.33 2.47 1.84
N VAL A 83 -6.12 2.09 2.22
CA VAL A 83 -5.78 0.78 2.77
C VAL A 83 -5.66 0.91 4.30
N PRO A 84 -6.66 0.47 5.07
CA PRO A 84 -6.60 0.50 6.52
C PRO A 84 -5.73 -0.63 7.06
N PHE A 85 -4.72 -0.31 7.88
CA PHE A 85 -3.81 -1.32 8.44
C PHE A 85 -4.46 -2.15 9.56
N SER A 86 -5.63 -1.73 10.04
CA SER A 86 -6.48 -2.50 10.96
C SER A 86 -7.20 -3.67 10.28
N ASN A 87 -7.36 -3.66 8.95
CA ASN A 87 -7.98 -4.75 8.20
C ASN A 87 -6.90 -5.71 7.69
N SER A 88 -6.82 -6.91 8.27
CA SER A 88 -5.81 -7.91 7.90
C SER A 88 -5.84 -8.28 6.42
N ARG A 89 -7.04 -8.42 5.84
CA ARG A 89 -7.20 -8.77 4.42
C ARG A 89 -6.71 -7.64 3.52
N ALA A 90 -7.01 -6.39 3.86
CA ALA A 90 -6.52 -5.23 3.12
C ALA A 90 -4.99 -5.14 3.20
N LEU A 91 -4.43 -5.34 4.39
CA LEU A 91 -3.00 -5.31 4.63
C LEU A 91 -2.26 -6.43 3.88
N GLU A 92 -2.78 -7.66 3.89
CA GLU A 92 -2.21 -8.79 3.14
C GLU A 92 -2.17 -8.49 1.63
N ARG A 93 -3.29 -8.01 1.06
CA ARG A 93 -3.34 -7.62 -0.36
C ARG A 93 -2.40 -6.46 -0.69
N PHE A 94 -2.24 -5.52 0.25
CA PHE A 94 -1.33 -4.41 0.05
C PHE A 94 0.12 -4.86 0.05
N ILE A 95 0.50 -5.77 0.95
CA ILE A 95 1.82 -6.42 0.96
C ILE A 95 2.09 -7.11 -0.39
N GLU A 96 1.12 -7.87 -0.91
CA GLU A 96 1.24 -8.52 -2.22
C GLU A 96 1.47 -7.51 -3.34
N SER A 97 0.66 -6.44 -3.38
CA SER A 97 0.79 -5.41 -4.41
C SER A 97 2.13 -4.68 -4.35
N VAL A 98 2.58 -4.26 -3.17
CA VAL A 98 3.89 -3.60 -3.02
C VAL A 98 5.01 -4.54 -3.45
N SER A 99 4.92 -5.83 -3.09
CA SER A 99 5.93 -6.82 -3.49
C SER A 99 6.03 -6.96 -5.01
N GLN A 100 4.89 -7.07 -5.71
CA GLN A 100 4.84 -7.13 -7.18
C GLN A 100 5.43 -5.87 -7.84
N ASP A 101 5.22 -4.69 -7.24
CA ASP A 101 5.78 -3.44 -7.76
C ASP A 101 7.32 -3.40 -7.62
N THR A 102 7.89 -4.09 -6.63
CA THR A 102 9.36 -4.17 -6.44
C THR A 102 10.07 -5.22 -7.29
N GLU A 103 9.32 -6.12 -7.93
CA GLU A 103 9.85 -7.15 -8.85
C GLU A 103 10.04 -6.61 -10.28
N ARG A 104 9.41 -5.48 -10.62
CA ARG A 104 9.49 -4.82 -11.92
C ARG A 104 10.74 -3.95 -12.07
#